data_AF-A0A4U2YSY5-F1
#
_entry.id   AF-A0A4U2YSY5-F1
#
_cell.length_a   1.000
_cell.length_b   1.000
_cell.length_c   1.000
_cell.angle_alpha   90.00
_cell.angle_beta   90.00
_cell.angle_gamma   90.00
#
_symmetry.space_group_name_H-M   'P 1'
#
loop_
_entity.id
_entity.type
_entity.pdbx_description
1 polymer ?
#
loop_
_entity_poly.entity_id
_entity_poly.type
_entity_poly.pdbx_seq_one_letter_code
_entity_poly.pdbx_strand_id
1 'polypeptide(L)'
;MKSTERNFNGLIVRHRKSAVFLERETDLSVNGYVSHFSKDQTLYIARSELSNKYTFSEDEFNEFVAYMEQIAHEAWANFAPKEADSLGADYADYYDSEFDSEGSLWFGKYFINLDGPSQPKTNNPIARLYKFNKRKFESFIYDLRKQLVRSEAND
;
A
#
# COMPACT_ATOMS: atom_id res chain seq x y z
N MET A 1 -0.38 -20.66 8.21
CA MET A 1 -0.91 -19.37 8.70
C MET A 1 -1.87 -18.88 7.63
N LYS A 2 -3.18 -18.80 7.92
CA LYS A 2 -4.14 -18.24 6.96
C LYS A 2 -3.79 -16.75 6.78
N SER A 3 -3.74 -16.28 5.54
CA SER A 3 -3.60 -14.85 5.27
C SER A 3 -4.88 -14.17 5.75
N THR A 4 -4.74 -13.16 6.61
CA THR A 4 -5.84 -12.33 7.09
C THR A 4 -5.90 -11.07 6.23
N GLU A 5 -7.10 -10.73 5.79
CA GLU A 5 -7.39 -9.58 4.93
C GLU A 5 -8.52 -8.74 5.52
N ARG A 6 -8.45 -7.42 5.30
CA ARG A 6 -9.52 -6.47 5.63
C ARG A 6 -9.64 -5.43 4.54
N ASN A 7 -10.87 -5.06 4.20
CA ASN A 7 -11.16 -4.04 3.20
C ASN A 7 -11.53 -2.72 3.90
N PHE A 8 -10.93 -1.62 3.45
CA PHE A 8 -11.24 -0.26 3.88
C PHE A 8 -11.57 0.59 2.66
N ASN A 9 -12.86 0.77 2.37
CA ASN A 9 -13.34 1.59 1.25
C ASN A 9 -12.67 1.21 -0.10
N GLY A 10 -12.50 -0.09 -0.36
CA GLY A 10 -11.85 -0.62 -1.57
C GLY A 10 -10.33 -0.78 -1.46
N LEU A 11 -9.70 -0.35 -0.37
CA LEU A 11 -8.30 -0.68 -0.04
C LEU A 11 -8.26 -2.02 0.66
N ILE A 12 -7.72 -3.03 0.00
CA ILE A 12 -7.55 -4.36 0.55
C ILE A 12 -6.19 -4.40 1.26
N VAL A 13 -6.22 -4.62 2.57
CA VAL A 13 -5.03 -4.80 3.38
C VAL A 13 -4.89 -6.27 3.71
N ARG A 14 -3.88 -6.92 3.14
CA ARG A 14 -3.59 -8.33 3.33
C ARG A 14 -2.21 -8.50 3.93
N HIS A 15 -2.03 -9.45 4.83
CA HIS A 15 -0.69 -9.75 5.35
C HIS A 15 -0.40 -11.24 5.37
N ARG A 16 0.91 -11.52 5.47
CA ARG A 16 1.47 -12.84 5.76
C ARG A 16 2.73 -12.65 6.60
N LYS A 17 3.34 -13.77 7.01
CA LYS A 17 4.66 -13.72 7.65
C LYS A 17 5.63 -12.87 6.81
N SER A 18 6.21 -11.87 7.46
CA SER A 18 7.23 -10.97 6.91
C SER A 18 6.80 -9.99 5.80
N ALA A 19 5.51 -9.84 5.50
CA ALA A 19 5.05 -8.88 4.48
C ALA A 19 3.60 -8.42 4.69
N VAL A 20 3.36 -7.14 4.42
CA VAL A 20 2.02 -6.53 4.33
C VAL A 20 1.82 -6.00 2.91
N PHE A 21 0.63 -6.18 2.37
CA PHE A 21 0.25 -5.78 1.02
C PHE A 21 -0.92 -4.81 1.08
N LEU A 22 -0.83 -3.77 0.26
CA LEU A 22 -1.97 -2.92 -0.08
C LEU A 22 -2.37 -3.26 -1.51
N GLU A 23 -3.64 -3.62 -1.68
CA GLU A 23 -4.19 -4.19 -2.90
C GLU A 23 -5.55 -3.56 -3.20
N ARG A 24 -6.03 -3.76 -4.41
CA ARG A 24 -7.40 -3.41 -4.78
C ARG A 24 -7.94 -4.36 -5.84
N GLU A 25 -9.25 -4.41 -5.92
CA GLU A 25 -9.93 -4.95 -7.09
C GLU A 25 -9.84 -3.95 -8.26
N THR A 26 -9.55 -4.49 -9.44
CA THR A 26 -9.47 -3.77 -10.72
C THR A 26 -10.58 -4.24 -11.63
N ASP A 27 -11.05 -3.32 -12.47
CA ASP A 27 -12.02 -3.66 -13.50
C ASP A 27 -11.30 -4.38 -14.66
N LEU A 28 -11.52 -5.69 -14.75
CA LEU A 28 -10.93 -6.52 -15.80
C LEU A 28 -11.36 -6.09 -17.21
N SER A 29 -12.49 -5.40 -17.37
CA SER A 29 -12.96 -4.88 -18.66
C SER A 29 -12.17 -3.65 -19.15
N VAL A 30 -11.48 -2.94 -18.26
CA VAL A 30 -10.62 -1.81 -18.63
C VAL A 30 -9.44 -2.32 -19.44
N ASN A 31 -9.28 -1.82 -20.66
CA ASN A 31 -8.16 -2.19 -21.52
C ASN A 31 -6.85 -1.81 -20.86
N GLY A 32 -5.90 -2.75 -20.86
CA GLY A 32 -4.53 -2.48 -20.48
C GLY A 32 -3.82 -1.61 -21.51
N TYR A 33 -2.54 -1.32 -21.26
CA TYR A 33 -1.66 -0.69 -22.23
C TYR A 33 -0.48 -1.60 -22.55
N VAL A 34 0.05 -1.49 -23.76
CA VAL A 34 1.36 -2.10 -24.09
C VAL A 34 2.42 -1.03 -23.87
N SER A 35 3.38 -1.32 -23.00
CA SER A 35 4.52 -0.41 -22.80
C SER A 35 5.28 -0.26 -24.11
N HIS A 36 5.72 0.96 -24.44
CA HIS A 36 6.57 1.21 -25.60
C HIS A 36 7.88 0.41 -25.56
N PHE A 37 8.30 -0.03 -24.37
CA PHE A 37 9.50 -0.84 -24.15
C PHE A 37 9.23 -2.35 -24.19
N SER A 38 7.98 -2.80 -24.28
CA SER A 38 7.62 -4.22 -24.32
C SER A 38 7.93 -4.81 -25.70
N LYS A 39 8.86 -5.77 -25.74
CA LYS A 39 9.19 -6.53 -26.96
C LYS A 39 8.21 -7.65 -27.24
N ASP A 40 7.52 -8.12 -26.21
CA ASP A 40 6.62 -9.28 -26.21
C ASP A 40 5.14 -8.90 -26.32
N GLN A 41 4.83 -7.61 -26.46
CA GLN A 41 3.46 -7.07 -26.50
C GLN A 41 2.65 -7.40 -25.24
N THR A 42 3.33 -7.59 -24.09
CA THR A 42 2.67 -7.80 -22.80
C THR A 42 1.75 -6.61 -22.48
N LEU A 43 0.49 -6.93 -22.19
CA LEU A 43 -0.48 -5.96 -21.69
C LEU A 43 -0.24 -5.71 -20.21
N TYR A 44 -0.12 -4.44 -19.84
CA TYR A 44 -0.02 -3.96 -18.47
C TYR A 44 -1.35 -3.38 -18.01
N ILE A 45 -1.63 -3.47 -16.70
CA ILE A 45 -2.83 -2.86 -16.11
C ILE A 45 -2.80 -1.35 -16.35
N ALA A 46 -3.93 -0.75 -16.76
CA ALA A 46 -4.03 0.68 -16.99
C ALA A 46 -3.66 1.49 -15.73
N ARG A 47 -2.98 2.64 -15.90
CA ARG A 47 -2.55 3.45 -14.75
C ARG A 47 -3.70 3.88 -13.85
N SER A 48 -4.88 4.15 -14.42
CA SER A 48 -6.10 4.48 -13.68
C SER A 48 -6.54 3.38 -12.70
N GLU A 49 -6.20 2.13 -12.97
CA GLU A 49 -6.50 0.99 -12.11
C GLU A 49 -5.43 0.78 -11.02
N LEU A 50 -4.25 1.40 -11.16
CA LEU A 50 -3.13 1.30 -10.22
C LEU A 50 -2.97 2.53 -9.34
N SER A 51 -3.74 3.59 -9.59
CA SER A 51 -3.68 4.83 -8.83
C SER A 51 -5.03 5.09 -8.16
N ASN A 52 -5.04 5.30 -6.85
CA ASN A 52 -6.27 5.65 -6.15
C ASN A 52 -6.02 6.44 -4.86
N LYS A 53 -7.01 7.27 -4.51
CA LYS A 53 -7.11 7.97 -3.23
C LYS A 53 -8.16 7.29 -2.37
N TYR A 54 -7.75 6.84 -1.19
CA TYR A 54 -8.63 6.28 -0.17
C TYR A 54 -8.85 7.33 0.91
N THR A 55 -10.09 7.79 1.05
CA THR A 55 -10.51 8.71 2.09
C THR A 55 -11.26 7.97 3.19
N PHE A 56 -11.08 8.43 4.41
CA PHE A 56 -11.67 7.84 5.61
C PHE A 56 -12.44 8.93 6.37
N SER A 57 -13.48 8.53 7.09
CA SER A 57 -13.90 9.28 8.27
C SER A 57 -12.80 9.21 9.36
N GLU A 58 -12.93 10.01 10.41
CA GLU A 58 -11.99 9.93 11.54
C GLU A 58 -12.01 8.55 12.21
N ASP A 59 -13.21 8.03 12.50
CA ASP A 59 -13.37 6.70 13.09
C ASP A 59 -12.80 5.61 12.19
N GLU A 60 -13.07 5.66 10.88
CA GLU A 60 -12.51 4.73 9.90
C GLU A 60 -10.99 4.82 9.83
N PHE A 61 -10.43 6.02 9.95
CA PHE A 61 -8.98 6.21 9.96
C PHE A 61 -8.37 5.63 11.23
N ASN A 62 -8.97 5.88 12.39
CA ASN A 62 -8.53 5.31 13.67
C ASN A 62 -8.54 3.77 13.63
N GLU A 63 -9.62 3.19 13.08
CA GLU A 63 -9.70 1.74 12.86
C GLU A 63 -8.65 1.22 11.88
N PHE A 64 -8.39 1.97 10.80
CA PHE A 64 -7.35 1.64 9.84
C PHE A 64 -5.97 1.63 10.52
N VAL A 65 -5.62 2.68 11.27
CA VAL A 65 -4.33 2.74 11.99
C VAL A 65 -4.21 1.58 12.98
N ALA A 66 -5.22 1.33 13.80
CA ALA A 66 -5.22 0.25 14.78
C ALA A 66 -5.03 -1.13 14.10
N TYR A 67 -5.71 -1.38 12.98
CA TYR A 67 -5.55 -2.61 12.23
C TYR A 67 -4.14 -2.75 11.63
N MET A 68 -3.59 -1.67 11.07
CA MET A 68 -2.23 -1.67 10.52
C MET A 68 -1.18 -1.97 11.59
N GLU A 69 -1.36 -1.46 12.81
CA GLU A 69 -0.49 -1.79 13.95
C GLU A 69 -0.62 -3.26 14.38
N GLN A 70 -1.85 -3.77 14.47
CA GLN A 70 -2.09 -5.17 14.81
C GLN A 70 -1.35 -6.11 13.84
N ILE A 71 -1.55 -5.94 12.53
CA ILE A 71 -0.92 -6.80 11.53
C ILE A 71 0.60 -6.64 11.50
N ALA A 72 1.14 -5.51 11.97
CA ALA A 72 2.58 -5.32 12.11
C ALA A 72 3.20 -6.32 13.09
N HIS A 73 2.57 -6.45 14.26
CA HIS A 73 2.99 -7.36 15.31
C HIS A 73 2.76 -8.84 14.95
N GLU A 74 1.77 -9.12 14.09
CA GLU A 74 1.54 -10.45 13.54
C GLU A 74 2.56 -10.82 12.44
N ALA A 75 2.92 -9.86 11.58
CA ALA A 75 3.81 -10.10 10.45
C ALA A 75 5.30 -10.16 10.86
N TRP A 76 5.72 -9.39 11.87
CA TRP A 76 7.12 -9.29 12.29
C TRP A 76 7.30 -9.34 13.81
N ALA A 77 8.17 -10.26 14.27
CA ALA A 77 8.66 -10.23 15.64
C ALA A 77 9.46 -8.95 15.92
N ASN A 78 9.33 -8.41 17.14
CA ASN A 78 10.02 -7.20 17.59
C ASN A 78 9.80 -6.02 16.62
N PHE A 79 8.57 -5.85 16.13
CA PHE A 79 8.20 -4.69 15.33
C PHE A 79 8.22 -3.43 16.19
N ALA A 80 8.94 -2.40 15.75
CA ALA A 80 9.05 -1.13 16.45
C ALA A 80 9.00 0.03 15.44
N PRO A 81 7.90 0.80 15.40
CA PRO A 81 7.82 1.99 14.55
C PRO A 81 8.96 2.95 14.82
N LYS A 82 9.57 3.48 13.75
CA LYS A 82 10.68 4.42 13.84
C LYS A 82 10.77 5.27 12.58
N GLU A 83 11.40 6.43 12.70
CA GLU A 83 11.65 7.32 11.57
C GLU A 83 12.51 6.64 10.49
N ALA A 84 12.26 6.98 9.22
CA ALA A 84 13.12 6.55 8.13
C ALA A 84 14.47 7.27 8.24
N ASP A 85 15.56 6.49 8.17
CA ASP A 85 16.94 6.99 8.25
C ASP A 85 17.63 7.03 6.88
N SER A 86 16.95 6.58 5.84
CA SER A 86 17.47 6.45 4.48
C SER A 86 16.33 6.30 3.47
N LEU A 87 16.58 6.68 2.21
CA LEU A 87 15.60 6.56 1.12
C LEU A 87 15.08 5.12 0.95
N GLY A 88 15.94 4.11 1.12
CA GLY A 88 15.53 2.70 1.01
C GLY A 88 14.69 2.19 2.19
N ALA A 89 14.68 2.92 3.31
CA ALA A 89 13.86 2.63 4.49
C ALA A 89 12.54 3.42 4.51
N ASP A 90 12.41 4.43 3.63
CA ASP A 90 11.19 5.21 3.48
C ASP A 90 10.11 4.42 2.73
N TYR A 91 8.87 4.61 3.14
CA TYR A 91 7.70 4.08 2.45
C TYR A 91 7.26 4.95 1.28
N ALA A 92 7.63 6.24 1.24
CA ALA A 92 7.07 7.20 0.30
C ALA A 92 7.29 6.80 -1.17
N ASP A 93 8.53 6.48 -1.52
CA ASP A 93 8.90 5.97 -2.83
C ASP A 93 9.39 4.52 -2.73
N TYR A 94 8.97 3.70 -3.71
CA TYR A 94 9.16 2.28 -3.65
C TYR A 94 9.43 1.69 -5.03
N TYR A 95 10.50 0.91 -5.13
CA TYR A 95 10.77 0.09 -6.28
C TYR A 95 10.36 -1.36 -6.01
N ASP A 96 9.45 -1.87 -6.84
CA ASP A 96 9.00 -3.26 -6.85
C ASP A 96 9.90 -4.09 -7.76
N SER A 97 10.82 -4.85 -7.17
CA SER A 97 11.74 -5.68 -7.94
C SER A 97 11.06 -6.85 -8.67
N GLU A 98 9.85 -7.26 -8.26
CA GLU A 98 9.13 -8.33 -8.97
C GLU A 98 8.50 -7.81 -10.26
N PHE A 99 8.14 -6.53 -10.30
CA PHE A 99 7.57 -5.88 -11.48
C PHE A 99 8.57 -5.01 -12.24
N ASP A 100 9.76 -4.79 -11.70
CA ASP A 100 10.77 -3.87 -12.23
C ASP A 100 10.17 -2.47 -12.47
N SER A 101 9.43 -1.97 -11.48
CA SER A 101 8.69 -0.72 -11.60
C SER A 101 8.57 0.01 -10.27
N GLU A 102 8.52 1.33 -10.35
CA GLU A 102 8.35 2.21 -9.20
C GLU A 102 6.87 2.44 -8.89
N GLY A 103 6.59 2.66 -7.61
CA GLY A 103 5.33 3.15 -7.09
C GLY A 103 5.56 4.08 -5.91
N SER A 104 4.52 4.75 -5.48
CA SER A 104 4.58 5.70 -4.38
C SER A 104 3.37 5.61 -3.47
N LEU A 105 3.57 6.07 -2.24
CA LEU A 105 2.57 6.13 -1.19
C LEU A 105 2.74 7.45 -0.46
N TRP A 106 1.68 8.25 -0.38
CA TRP A 106 1.66 9.39 0.52
C TRP A 106 0.30 9.52 1.17
N PHE A 107 0.25 10.19 2.32
CA PHE A 107 -0.98 10.34 3.08
C PHE A 107 -1.06 11.71 3.73
N GLY A 108 -2.25 12.02 4.23
CA GLY A 108 -2.51 13.21 5.02
C GLY A 108 -3.62 12.93 6.03
N LYS A 109 -4.26 13.99 6.55
CA LYS A 109 -5.38 13.84 7.49
C LYS A 109 -6.50 13.04 6.81
N TYR A 110 -6.74 11.82 7.31
CA TYR A 110 -7.80 10.91 6.91
C TYR A 110 -7.79 10.48 5.42
N PHE A 111 -6.62 10.43 4.77
CA PHE A 111 -6.52 9.81 3.45
C PHE A 111 -5.17 9.16 3.20
N ILE A 112 -5.16 8.16 2.32
CA ILE A 112 -3.96 7.56 1.74
C ILE A 112 -4.08 7.59 0.22
N ASN A 113 -3.03 8.03 -0.46
CA ASN A 113 -2.89 7.91 -1.90
C ASN A 113 -1.85 6.84 -2.21
N LEU A 114 -2.19 6.01 -3.19
CA LEU A 114 -1.32 4.96 -3.68
C LEU A 114 -1.20 5.11 -5.19
N ASP A 115 0.03 5.02 -5.65
CA ASP A 115 0.35 4.91 -7.05
C ASP A 115 1.19 3.64 -7.25
N GLY A 116 0.52 2.53 -7.57
CA GLY A 116 1.13 1.21 -7.56
C GLY A 116 2.18 1.01 -8.66
N PRO A 117 3.05 0.00 -8.56
CA PRO A 117 3.99 -0.33 -9.64
C PRO A 117 3.26 -0.80 -10.90
N SER A 118 3.80 -0.46 -12.07
CA SER A 118 3.31 -0.99 -13.35
C SER A 118 3.43 -2.50 -13.36
N GLN A 119 2.34 -3.22 -13.58
CA GLN A 119 2.33 -4.68 -13.52
C GLN A 119 1.54 -5.30 -14.67
N PRO A 120 1.90 -6.52 -15.12
CA PRO A 120 1.19 -7.20 -16.18
C PRO A 120 -0.29 -7.39 -15.85
N LYS A 121 -1.15 -7.20 -16.85
CA LYS A 121 -2.57 -7.53 -16.73
C LYS A 121 -2.73 -9.04 -16.70
N THR A 122 -3.53 -9.52 -15.76
CA THR A 122 -3.85 -10.95 -15.61
C THR A 122 -5.36 -11.11 -15.51
N ASN A 123 -5.85 -12.36 -15.46
CA ASN A 123 -7.26 -12.64 -15.17
C ASN A 123 -7.58 -12.57 -13.67
N ASN A 124 -6.61 -12.25 -12.81
CA ASN A 124 -6.83 -11.99 -11.40
C ASN A 124 -7.27 -10.52 -11.24
N PRO A 125 -8.45 -10.25 -10.65
CA PRO A 125 -8.91 -8.87 -10.45
C PRO A 125 -8.12 -8.13 -9.38
N ILE A 126 -7.33 -8.81 -8.55
CA ILE A 126 -6.54 -8.18 -7.48
C ILE A 126 -5.22 -7.65 -8.04
N ALA A 127 -5.05 -6.32 -8.03
CA ALA A 127 -3.80 -5.66 -8.31
C ALA A 127 -3.09 -5.24 -7.02
N ARG A 128 -1.76 -5.38 -7.03
CA ARG A 128 -0.92 -4.95 -5.91
C ARG A 128 -0.56 -3.48 -6.06
N LEU A 129 -0.93 -2.67 -5.08
CA LEU A 129 -0.55 -1.26 -5.03
C LEU A 129 0.74 -1.05 -4.26
N TYR A 130 0.96 -1.80 -3.18
CA TYR A 130 2.18 -1.67 -2.38
C TYR A 130 2.55 -2.99 -1.69
N LYS A 131 3.85 -3.24 -1.53
CA LYS A 131 4.39 -4.36 -0.75
C LYS A 131 5.37 -3.86 0.29
N PHE A 132 4.94 -3.86 1.55
CA PHE A 132 5.80 -3.50 2.65
C PHE A 132 6.72 -4.64 3.06
N ASN A 133 8.00 -4.29 3.24
CA ASN A 133 8.90 -5.02 4.12
C ASN A 133 8.86 -4.40 5.53
N LYS A 134 9.53 -5.04 6.50
CA LYS A 134 9.55 -4.57 7.90
C LYS A 134 9.94 -3.10 8.02
N ARG A 135 11.07 -2.70 7.42
CA ARG A 135 11.64 -1.34 7.57
C ARG A 135 10.69 -0.27 7.04
N LYS A 136 10.12 -0.48 5.85
CA LYS A 136 9.14 0.45 5.26
C LYS A 136 7.85 0.51 6.07
N PHE A 137 7.42 -0.61 6.66
CA PHE A 137 6.24 -0.61 7.50
C PHE A 137 6.48 0.10 8.85
N GLU A 138 7.68 -0.02 9.43
CA GLU A 138 8.06 0.69 10.64
C GLU A 138 8.02 2.22 10.45
N SER A 139 8.54 2.72 9.33
CA SER A 139 8.48 4.15 8.99
C SER A 139 7.06 4.60 8.65
N PHE A 140 6.30 3.78 7.93
CA PHE A 140 4.90 4.05 7.62
C PHE A 140 4.05 4.20 8.89
N ILE A 141 4.08 3.23 9.81
CA ILE A 141 3.32 3.29 11.06
C ILE A 141 3.76 4.47 11.94
N TYR A 142 5.06 4.77 11.97
CA TYR A 142 5.58 5.89 12.75
C TYR A 142 4.99 7.23 12.29
N ASP A 143 4.98 7.50 10.99
CA ASP A 143 4.39 8.74 10.47
C ASP A 143 2.86 8.74 10.49
N LEU A 144 2.22 7.57 10.37
CA LEU A 144 0.78 7.42 10.47
C LEU A 144 0.28 7.78 11.88
N ARG A 145 0.98 7.32 12.92
CA ARG A 145 0.73 7.71 14.33
C ARG A 145 0.83 9.21 14.56
N LYS A 146 1.80 9.87 13.92
CA LYS A 146 1.94 11.34 14.02
C LYS A 146 0.70 12.07 13.48
N GLN A 147 -0.06 11.49 12.55
CA GLN A 147 -1.30 12.10 12.06
C GLN A 147 -2.40 12.07 13.11
N LEU A 148 -2.50 11.00 13.90
CA LEU A 148 -3.47 10.90 15.01
C LEU A 148 -3.21 11.93 16.11
N VAL A 149 -1.94 12.11 16.51
CA VAL A 149 -1.60 13.12 17.52
C VAL A 149 -1.87 14.54 17.02
N ARG A 150 -1.68 14.78 15.72
CA ARG A 150 -1.97 16.10 15.10
C ARG A 150 -3.47 16.38 14.97
N SER A 151 -4.35 15.38 14.91
CA SER A 151 -5.79 15.63 14.94
C SER A 151 -6.22 16.07 16.33
N GLU A 152 -5.76 15.39 17.39
CA GLU A 152 -6.12 15.70 18.78
C GLU A 152 -5.65 17.10 19.26
N ALA A 153 -4.58 17.64 18.68
CA ALA A 153 -4.03 18.95 19.08
C ALA A 153 -4.68 20.15 18.36
N ASN A 154 -5.54 19.93 17.37
CA ASN A 154 -6.19 20.98 16.58
C ASN A 154 -7.72 21.06 16.81
N ASP A 155 -8.23 20.30 17.78
CA ASP A 155 -9.59 20.37 18.31
C ASP A 155 -9.62 21.04 19.69
#